data_AF-A0A849SSW2-F1
#
_entry.id   AF-A0A849SSW2-F1
#
_cell.length_a   1.000
_cell.length_b   1.000
_cell.length_c   1.000
_cell.angle_alpha   90.00
_cell.angle_beta   90.00
_cell.angle_gamma   90.00
#
_symmetry.space_group_name_H-M   'P 1'
#
loop_
_entity.id
_entity.type
_entity.pdbx_description
1 polymer ?
#
loop_
_entity_poly.entity_id
_entity_poly.type
_entity_poly.pdbx_seq_one_letter_code
_entity_poly.pdbx_strand_id
1 'polypeptide(L)'
;MNLKHLTKNAVLSLAILAFSFNAQAAVKIQQWQTSTGAEVYFVENHDLPIVDLSVNFAAGGARDVADKSGVAGITRYMMTLGAAGMTDEVIANKMADIGAILGGDFDADRAAFKLRTLSSARE
;
A
#
# COMPACT_ATOMS: atom_id res chain seq x y z
N MET A 1 -47.00 -27.66 27.27
CA MET A 1 -45.72 -27.03 26.84
C MET A 1 -45.69 -25.62 27.40
N ASN A 2 -44.73 -25.29 28.27
CA ASN A 2 -44.80 -24.12 29.14
C ASN A 2 -44.48 -22.83 28.36
N LEU A 3 -45.48 -21.96 28.17
CA LEU A 3 -45.39 -20.73 27.36
C LEU A 3 -44.24 -19.81 27.81
N LYS A 4 -43.87 -19.86 29.10
CA LYS A 4 -42.74 -19.12 29.68
C LYS A 4 -41.36 -19.61 29.22
N HIS A 5 -41.21 -20.89 28.87
CA HIS A 5 -39.96 -21.43 28.32
C HIS A 5 -39.80 -21.06 26.85
N LEU A 6 -40.90 -21.00 26.10
CA LEU A 6 -40.89 -20.64 24.68
C LEU A 6 -40.49 -19.17 24.46
N THR A 7 -41.01 -18.25 25.28
CA THR A 7 -40.64 -16.82 25.20
C THR A 7 -39.19 -16.58 25.61
N LYS A 8 -38.70 -17.27 26.64
CA LYS A 8 -37.28 -17.21 27.04
C LYS A 8 -36.34 -17.67 25.93
N ASN A 9 -36.67 -18.77 25.27
CA ASN A 9 -35.85 -19.29 24.17
C ASN A 9 -35.88 -18.36 22.95
N ALA A 10 -37.04 -17.78 22.62
CA ALA A 10 -37.14 -16.82 21.52
C ALA A 10 -36.30 -15.55 21.76
N VAL A 11 -36.31 -15.01 22.98
CA VAL A 11 -35.48 -13.85 23.36
C VAL A 11 -33.98 -14.21 23.31
N LEU A 12 -33.61 -15.40 23.77
CA LEU A 12 -32.22 -15.86 23.74
C LEU A 12 -31.72 -16.03 22.29
N SER A 13 -32.53 -16.62 21.40
CA SER A 13 -32.20 -16.76 19.98
C SER A 13 -32.06 -15.40 19.29
N LEU A 14 -32.94 -14.44 19.61
CA LEU A 14 -32.88 -13.10 19.03
C LEU A 14 -31.63 -12.33 19.50
N ALA A 15 -31.22 -12.52 20.76
CA ALA A 15 -29.99 -11.93 21.29
C ALA A 15 -28.72 -12.51 20.63
N ILE A 16 -28.69 -13.82 20.36
CA ILE A 16 -27.56 -14.48 19.65
C ILE A 16 -27.46 -13.99 18.20
N LEU A 17 -28.61 -13.85 17.51
CA LEU A 17 -28.68 -13.27 16.17
C LEU A 17 -28.17 -11.82 16.14
N ALA A 18 -28.54 -11.00 17.12
CA ALA A 18 -28.07 -9.61 17.22
C ALA A 18 -26.56 -9.50 17.47
N PHE A 19 -25.96 -10.44 18.21
CA PHE A 19 -24.52 -10.47 18.47
C PHE A 19 -23.69 -10.97 17.28
N SER A 20 -24.28 -11.73 16.35
CA SER A 20 -23.58 -12.35 15.22
C SER A 20 -23.14 -11.38 14.12
N PHE A 21 -23.60 -10.12 14.15
CA PHE A 21 -23.29 -9.11 13.12
C PHE A 21 -22.00 -8.30 13.36
N ASN A 22 -21.28 -8.53 14.46
CA ASN A 22 -20.08 -7.76 14.79
C ASN A 22 -18.79 -8.41 14.28
N ALA A 23 -18.68 -8.60 12.96
CA ALA A 23 -17.41 -8.91 12.31
C ALA A 23 -16.87 -7.65 11.60
N GLN A 24 -16.20 -6.77 12.34
CA GLN A 24 -15.47 -5.64 11.75
C GLN A 24 -14.09 -6.11 11.27
N ALA A 25 -14.02 -6.56 10.01
CA ALA A 25 -12.77 -6.91 9.32
C ALA A 25 -12.28 -5.81 8.36
N ALA A 26 -12.81 -4.58 8.49
CA ALA A 26 -12.42 -3.47 7.63
C ALA A 26 -11.00 -3.00 7.97
N VAL A 27 -10.18 -2.80 6.94
CA VAL A 27 -8.83 -2.24 7.08
C VAL A 27 -8.93 -0.79 7.57
N LYS A 28 -8.27 -0.48 8.68
CA LYS A 28 -8.20 0.89 9.21
C LYS A 28 -7.15 1.68 8.42
N ILE A 29 -7.60 2.51 7.48
CA ILE A 29 -6.74 3.37 6.67
C ILE A 29 -6.63 4.73 7.37
N GLN A 30 -5.41 5.10 7.75
CA GLN A 30 -5.07 6.45 8.22
C GLN A 30 -4.75 7.33 7.02
N GLN A 31 -5.23 8.58 7.04
CA GLN A 31 -5.06 9.52 5.94
C GLN A 31 -4.51 10.84 6.46
N TRP A 32 -3.47 11.35 5.80
CA TRP A 32 -2.95 12.69 6.06
C TRP A 32 -2.29 13.26 4.81
N GLN A 33 -1.91 14.54 4.88
CA GLN A 33 -1.15 15.22 3.84
C GLN A 33 0.23 15.60 4.37
N THR A 34 1.28 15.41 3.57
CA THR A 34 2.61 15.91 3.91
C THR A 34 2.63 17.44 3.86
N SER A 35 3.65 18.07 4.46
CA SER A 35 3.85 19.52 4.36
C SER A 35 4.03 20.02 2.93
N THR A 36 4.44 19.14 2.02
CA THR A 36 4.62 19.41 0.59
C THR A 36 3.38 19.07 -0.26
N GLY A 37 2.28 18.64 0.36
CA GLY A 37 1.00 18.43 -0.31
C GLY A 37 0.72 17.01 -0.80
N ALA A 38 1.62 16.04 -0.59
CA ALA A 38 1.39 14.65 -0.98
C ALA A 38 0.37 13.99 -0.04
N GLU A 39 -0.66 13.35 -0.60
CA GLU A 39 -1.63 12.56 0.15
C GLU A 39 -1.02 11.21 0.54
N VAL A 40 -1.21 10.81 1.79
CA VAL A 40 -0.70 9.56 2.34
C VAL A 40 -1.83 8.72 2.87
N TYR A 41 -1.88 7.47 2.42
CA TYR A 41 -2.76 6.42 2.91
C TYR A 41 -1.90 5.37 3.61
N PHE A 42 -2.09 5.21 4.90
CA PHE A 42 -1.29 4.31 5.72
C PHE A 42 -2.15 3.26 6.39
N VAL A 43 -1.68 2.03 6.35
CA VAL A 43 -2.28 0.90 7.05
C VAL A 43 -1.19 0.31 7.93
N GLU A 44 -1.44 0.31 9.22
CA GLU A 44 -0.56 -0.30 10.20
C GLU A 44 -0.93 -1.77 10.34
N ASN A 45 0.02 -2.66 10.06
CA ASN A 45 -0.11 -4.10 10.29
C ASN A 45 1.23 -4.65 10.82
N HIS A 46 1.18 -5.35 11.94
CA HIS A 46 2.35 -5.95 12.62
C HIS A 46 2.41 -7.48 12.48
N ASP A 47 1.60 -8.08 11.60
CA ASP A 47 1.58 -9.53 11.34
C ASP A 47 2.90 -10.02 10.72
N LEU A 48 3.55 -9.14 9.91
CA LEU A 48 4.84 -9.39 9.28
C LEU A 48 5.75 -8.18 9.51
N PRO A 49 7.06 -8.38 9.75
CA PRO A 49 8.02 -7.29 9.92
C PRO A 49 8.41 -6.68 8.57
N ILE A 50 7.43 -6.19 7.82
CA ILE A 50 7.58 -5.70 6.45
C ILE A 50 7.00 -4.29 6.36
N VAL A 51 7.70 -3.42 5.64
CA VAL A 51 7.20 -2.11 5.20
C VAL A 51 7.06 -2.13 3.69
N ASP A 52 5.86 -1.82 3.22
CA ASP A 52 5.55 -1.59 1.81
C ASP A 52 5.26 -0.09 1.58
N LEU A 53 6.00 0.52 0.67
CA LEU A 53 5.83 1.90 0.24
C LEU A 53 5.50 1.93 -1.26
N SER A 54 4.52 2.74 -1.64
CA SER A 54 4.14 2.97 -3.04
C SER A 54 3.92 4.46 -3.26
N VAL A 55 4.76 5.08 -4.09
CA VAL A 55 4.63 6.48 -4.50
C VAL A 55 4.09 6.51 -5.92
N ASN A 56 2.91 7.13 -6.11
CA ASN A 56 2.20 7.15 -7.38
C ASN A 56 2.15 8.56 -7.96
N PHE A 57 2.38 8.66 -9.26
CA PHE A 57 2.42 9.91 -10.00
C PHE A 57 1.36 9.90 -11.10
N ALA A 58 0.64 11.01 -11.21
CA ALA A 58 -0.18 11.35 -12.36
C ALA A 58 0.73 11.69 -13.57
N ALA A 59 1.42 10.69 -14.14
CA ALA A 59 2.46 10.89 -15.14
C ALA A 59 2.35 9.99 -16.40
N GLY A 60 1.56 8.91 -16.40
CA GLY A 60 1.58 7.85 -17.42
C GLY A 60 1.53 8.28 -18.89
N GLY A 61 1.76 7.34 -19.81
CA GLY A 61 2.01 7.60 -21.24
C GLY A 61 0.91 8.39 -21.98
N ALA A 62 -0.33 8.45 -21.47
CA ALA A 62 -1.38 9.31 -22.02
C ALA A 62 -1.07 10.81 -21.89
N ARG A 63 -0.08 11.18 -21.07
CA ARG A 63 0.40 12.56 -20.91
C ARG A 63 1.54 12.93 -21.85
N ASP A 64 2.07 11.98 -22.63
CA ASP A 64 3.05 12.30 -23.65
C ASP A 64 2.38 13.08 -24.79
N VAL A 65 3.10 14.07 -25.33
CA VAL A 65 2.68 14.78 -26.55
C VAL A 65 3.05 13.95 -27.79
N ALA A 66 2.30 14.10 -28.88
CA ALA A 66 2.44 13.23 -30.07
C ALA A 66 3.86 13.23 -30.67
N ASP A 67 4.55 14.37 -30.66
CA ASP A 67 5.93 14.52 -31.15
C ASP A 67 7.00 14.04 -30.14
N LYS A 68 6.60 13.67 -28.92
CA LYS A 68 7.49 13.18 -27.85
C LYS A 68 6.91 11.96 -27.12
N SER A 69 6.29 11.06 -27.87
CA SER A 69 5.79 9.79 -27.34
C SER A 69 6.91 9.00 -26.66
N GLY A 70 6.64 8.48 -25.46
CA GLY A 70 7.58 7.69 -24.66
C GLY A 70 8.37 8.48 -23.62
N VAL A 71 8.23 9.80 -23.54
CA VAL A 71 8.95 10.63 -22.54
C VAL A 71 8.65 10.20 -21.12
N ALA A 72 7.39 9.91 -20.78
CA ALA A 72 7.03 9.45 -19.44
C ALA A 72 7.72 8.12 -19.08
N GLY A 73 7.79 7.18 -20.04
CA GLY A 73 8.46 5.89 -19.86
C GLY A 73 9.97 6.01 -19.69
N ILE A 74 10.62 6.81 -20.55
CA ILE A 74 12.06 7.11 -20.47
C ILE A 74 12.38 7.82 -19.15
N THR A 75 11.56 8.79 -18.73
CA THR A 75 11.73 9.50 -17.46
C THR A 75 11.71 8.53 -16.28
N ARG A 76 10.71 7.63 -16.23
CA ARG A 76 10.64 6.59 -15.20
C ARG A 76 11.87 5.68 -15.22
N TYR A 77 12.35 5.28 -16.40
CA TYR A 77 13.55 4.47 -16.52
C TYR A 77 14.80 5.22 -16.01
N MET A 78 14.97 6.49 -16.36
CA MET A 78 16.12 7.28 -15.89
C MET A 78 16.15 7.42 -14.36
N MET A 79 14.99 7.49 -13.71
CA MET A 79 14.89 7.52 -12.25
C MET A 79 15.41 6.25 -11.56
N THR A 80 15.62 5.14 -12.28
CA THR A 80 16.26 3.93 -11.73
C THR A 80 17.78 3.91 -11.91
N LEU A 81 18.35 4.86 -12.66
CA LEU A 81 19.78 4.88 -13.01
C LEU A 81 20.67 5.52 -11.93
N GLY A 82 20.09 6.05 -10.86
CA GLY A 82 20.83 6.66 -9.76
C GLY A 82 20.04 7.71 -9.01
N ALA A 83 20.51 8.05 -7.82
CA ALA A 83 19.92 9.08 -6.98
C ALA A 83 20.94 9.58 -5.94
N ALA A 84 20.86 10.86 -5.57
CA ALA A 84 21.69 11.46 -4.51
C ALA A 84 23.21 11.18 -4.66
N GLY A 85 23.72 11.20 -5.91
CA GLY A 85 25.13 10.93 -6.21
C GLY A 85 25.52 9.44 -6.19
N MET A 86 24.58 8.52 -5.98
CA MET A 86 24.79 7.08 -6.06
C MET A 86 24.39 6.56 -7.44
N THR A 87 25.19 5.62 -7.97
CA THR A 87 24.84 4.86 -9.17
C THR A 87 23.76 3.83 -8.85
N ASP A 88 23.09 3.33 -9.89
CA ASP A 88 22.18 2.19 -9.82
C ASP A 88 22.82 0.96 -9.15
N GLU A 89 24.07 0.65 -9.46
CA GLU A 89 24.82 -0.45 -8.82
C GLU A 89 24.98 -0.26 -7.31
N VAL A 90 25.36 0.95 -6.86
CA VAL A 90 25.49 1.25 -5.43
C VAL A 90 24.13 1.15 -4.72
N ILE A 91 23.06 1.63 -5.36
CA ILE A 91 21.71 1.52 -4.81
C ILE A 91 21.27 0.06 -4.73
N ALA A 92 21.46 -0.72 -5.79
CA ALA A 92 21.08 -2.13 -5.84
C ALA A 92 21.80 -2.95 -4.76
N ASN A 93 23.11 -2.74 -4.58
CA ASN A 93 23.88 -3.41 -3.53
C ASN A 93 23.37 -3.06 -2.13
N LYS A 94 23.14 -1.77 -1.84
CA LYS A 94 22.59 -1.34 -0.55
C LYS A 94 21.20 -1.91 -0.27
N MET A 95 20.35 -2.04 -1.30
CA MET A 95 19.04 -2.66 -1.17
C MET A 95 19.18 -4.16 -0.88
N ALA A 96 20.10 -4.85 -1.55
CA ALA A 96 20.36 -6.27 -1.32
C ALA A 96 20.85 -6.54 0.11
N ASP A 97 21.72 -5.68 0.66
CA ASP A 97 22.25 -5.81 2.03
C ASP A 97 21.15 -5.82 3.10
N ILE A 98 20.04 -5.11 2.85
CA ILE A 98 18.89 -5.03 3.76
C ILE A 98 17.68 -5.87 3.31
N GLY A 99 17.83 -6.68 2.25
CA GLY A 99 16.74 -7.47 1.69
C GLY A 99 15.58 -6.62 1.13
N ALA A 100 15.86 -5.40 0.69
CA ALA A 100 14.88 -4.51 0.09
C ALA A 100 14.70 -4.80 -1.41
N ILE A 101 13.48 -4.62 -1.89
CA ILE A 101 13.09 -4.77 -3.29
C ILE A 101 12.52 -3.45 -3.76
N LEU A 102 13.22 -2.80 -4.69
CA LEU A 102 12.75 -1.62 -5.40
C LEU A 102 12.12 -2.03 -6.74
N GLY A 103 10.97 -1.45 -7.05
CA GLY A 103 10.25 -1.68 -8.30
C GLY A 103 9.32 -0.52 -8.62
N GLY A 104 8.30 -0.76 -9.43
CA GLY A 104 7.36 0.27 -9.82
C GLY A 104 6.48 -0.14 -10.99
N ASP A 105 5.42 0.61 -11.22
CA ASP A 105 4.50 0.39 -12.34
C ASP A 105 4.60 1.53 -13.35
N PHE A 106 4.16 1.28 -14.58
CA PHE A 106 3.97 2.29 -15.62
C PHE A 106 2.82 1.87 -16.53
N ASP A 107 1.87 2.76 -16.72
CA ASP A 107 0.77 2.57 -17.65
C ASP A 107 0.37 3.91 -18.31
N ALA A 108 -0.79 3.95 -18.97
CA ALA A 108 -1.27 5.15 -19.64
C ALA A 108 -1.56 6.29 -18.64
N ASP A 109 -1.96 5.99 -17.41
CA ASP A 109 -2.50 6.96 -16.47
C ASP A 109 -1.55 7.28 -15.31
N ARG A 110 -0.65 6.34 -14.96
CA ARG A 110 0.25 6.48 -13.81
C ARG A 110 1.65 5.96 -14.07
N ALA A 111 2.57 6.48 -13.27
CA ALA A 111 3.87 5.89 -13.00
C ALA A 111 4.00 5.73 -11.48
N ALA A 112 4.69 4.68 -11.01
CA ALA A 112 4.88 4.46 -9.59
C ALA A 112 6.27 3.94 -9.27
N PHE A 113 6.74 4.23 -8.06
CA PHE A 113 7.87 3.57 -7.40
C PHE A 113 7.35 2.79 -6.21
N LYS A 114 7.80 1.55 -6.07
CA LYS A 114 7.43 0.66 -4.98
C LYS A 114 8.68 0.18 -4.28
N LEU A 115 8.66 0.19 -2.95
CA LEU A 115 9.72 -0.34 -2.12
C LEU A 115 9.11 -1.31 -1.12
N ARG A 116 9.64 -2.53 -1.06
CA ARG A 116 9.40 -3.48 0.03
C ARG A 116 10.68 -3.67 0.81
N THR A 117 10.63 -3.58 2.13
CA THR A 117 11.78 -3.83 3.00
C THR A 117 11.33 -4.37 4.35
N LEU A 118 12.27 -4.78 5.20
CA LEU A 118 11.99 -5.19 6.57
C LEU A 118 11.76 -3.96 7.45
N SER A 119 10.86 -4.06 8.43
CA SER A 119 10.55 -2.97 9.36
C SER A 119 11.64 -2.74 10.41
N SER A 120 12.53 -3.70 10.62
CA SER A 120 13.66 -3.64 11.55
C SER A 120 14.90 -4.31 10.94
N ALA A 121 16.07 -3.97 11.47
CA ALA A 121 17.29 -4.73 11.18
C ALA A 121 17.12 -6.19 11.66
N ARG A 122 17.85 -7.11 11.02
CA ARG A 122 17.99 -8.48 11.53
C ARG A 122 18.59 -8.42 12.94
N GLU A 123 17.96 -9.14 13.87
CA GLU A 123 18.55 -9.49 15.17
C GLU A 123 19.78 -10.38 15.01
#